data_AF-A0A1F5G2H9-F1
#
_entry.id   AF-A0A1F5G2H9-F1
#
_cell.length_a   1.000
_cell.length_b   1.000
_cell.length_c   1.000
_cell.angle_alpha   90.00
_cell.angle_beta   90.00
_cell.angle_gamma   90.00
#
_symmetry.space_group_name_H-M   'P 1'
#
loop_
_entity.id
_entity.type
_entity.pdbx_description
1 polymer ?
#
loop_
_entity_poly.entity_id
_entity_poly.type
_entity_poly.pdbx_seq_one_letter_code
_entity_poly.pdbx_strand_id
1 'polypeptide(L)'
;MGKLFSQRWILVLVFLPFFLLIYMVYKYWVNVPFGDQWDFIPLIEKSYIGTLTFGDFWAQHNEHRPIFPRLIMLALSRLSRWNIFYELWVNIILALAIFKVLTMLIYKTFKCAKINNFWFIPVISVMIFSPNQSSNWLAGWQMQIFLNILAIVGGIKLLSEARIK
;
A
#
# COMPACT_ATOMS: atom_id res chain seq x y z
N MET A 1 24.48 -29.26 9.67
CA MET A 1 23.76 -28.46 8.66
C MET A 1 22.90 -27.33 9.27
N GLY A 2 23.23 -26.79 10.45
CA GLY A 2 22.21 -26.21 11.36
C GLY A 2 22.46 -24.85 11.99
N LYS A 3 23.38 -24.00 11.48
CA LYS A 3 23.60 -22.63 12.02
C LYS A 3 23.95 -21.58 10.96
N LEU A 4 23.64 -21.83 9.68
CA LEU A 4 24.32 -21.16 8.55
C LEU A 4 23.47 -20.22 7.69
N PHE A 5 22.40 -19.65 8.24
CA PHE A 5 21.89 -18.37 7.75
C PHE A 5 21.98 -17.37 8.90
N SER A 6 23.08 -16.63 8.94
CA SER A 6 23.26 -15.55 9.91
C SER A 6 22.08 -14.57 9.81
N GLN A 7 21.70 -13.95 10.93
CA GLN A 7 20.63 -12.94 10.97
C GLN A 7 20.82 -11.85 9.90
N ARG A 8 22.06 -11.58 9.48
CA ARG A 8 22.41 -10.64 8.42
C ARG A 8 21.80 -11.01 7.06
N TRP A 9 21.79 -12.30 6.69
CA TRP A 9 21.21 -12.74 5.43
C TRP A 9 19.69 -12.60 5.40
N ILE A 10 19.02 -12.81 6.54
CA ILE A 10 17.58 -12.59 6.66
C ILE A 10 17.25 -11.13 6.41
N LEU A 11 18.02 -10.19 6.97
CA LEU A 11 17.83 -8.76 6.70
C LEU A 11 17.98 -8.43 5.20
N VAL A 12 18.99 -8.99 4.54
CA VAL A 12 19.15 -8.82 3.09
C VAL A 12 17.92 -9.32 2.35
N LEU A 13 17.43 -10.53 2.65
CA LEU A 13 16.24 -11.10 2.01
C LEU A 13 14.96 -10.31 2.30
N VAL A 14 14.87 -9.65 3.46
CA VAL A 14 13.74 -8.79 3.83
C VAL A 14 13.78 -7.47 3.07
N PHE A 15 14.94 -6.83 2.95
CA PHE A 15 15.02 -5.50 2.34
C PHE A 15 15.21 -5.54 0.82
N LEU A 16 15.74 -6.63 0.26
CA LEU A 16 15.99 -6.74 -1.18
C LEU A 16 14.72 -6.52 -2.03
N PRO A 17 13.55 -7.16 -1.77
CA PRO A 17 12.33 -6.92 -2.54
C PRO A 17 11.87 -5.46 -2.47
N PHE A 18 11.98 -4.85 -1.28
CA PHE A 18 11.59 -3.45 -1.06
C PHE A 18 12.47 -2.48 -1.87
N PHE A 19 13.79 -2.66 -1.86
CA PHE A 19 14.69 -1.81 -2.64
C PHE A 19 14.59 -2.07 -4.15
N LEU A 20 14.34 -3.31 -4.57
CA LEU A 20 14.04 -3.62 -5.97
C LEU A 20 12.77 -2.94 -6.45
N LEU A 21 11.72 -2.92 -5.61
CA LEU A 21 10.49 -2.19 -5.88
C LEU A 21 10.76 -0.68 -6.04
N ILE A 22 11.49 -0.06 -5.09
CA ILE A 22 11.84 1.37 -5.18
C ILE A 22 12.60 1.66 -6.48
N TYR A 23 13.60 0.84 -6.81
CA TYR A 23 14.36 0.98 -8.05
C TYR A 23 13.46 0.85 -9.28
N MET A 24 12.56 -0.14 -9.30
CA MET A 24 11.63 -0.35 -10.40
C MET A 24 10.70 0.85 -10.59
N VAL A 25 10.07 1.34 -9.51
CA VAL A 25 9.18 2.51 -9.58
C VAL A 25 9.96 3.74 -10.02
N TYR A 26 11.13 4.02 -9.45
CA TYR A 26 11.96 5.16 -9.84
C TYR A 26 12.42 5.10 -11.30
N LYS A 27 12.70 3.92 -11.84
CA LYS A 27 13.17 3.74 -13.22
C LYS A 27 12.06 3.78 -14.26
N TYR A 28 10.88 3.25 -13.93
CA TYR A 28 9.81 2.99 -14.90
C TYR A 28 8.55 3.83 -14.70
N TRP A 29 8.51 4.71 -13.70
CA TRP A 29 7.37 5.63 -13.57
C TRP A 29 7.29 6.59 -14.76
N VAL A 30 6.06 6.92 -15.12
CA VAL A 30 5.73 7.95 -16.10
C VAL A 30 4.65 8.83 -15.53
N ASN A 31 4.66 10.12 -15.89
CA ASN A 31 3.65 11.07 -15.41
C ASN A 31 2.41 11.07 -16.31
N VAL A 32 1.78 9.90 -16.48
CA VAL A 32 0.58 9.73 -17.31
C VAL A 32 -0.44 8.85 -16.57
N PRO A 33 -1.71 9.27 -16.47
CA PRO A 33 -2.72 8.48 -15.78
C PRO A 33 -2.97 7.15 -16.51
N PHE A 34 -3.30 6.12 -15.74
CA PHE A 34 -3.50 4.78 -16.24
C PHE A 34 -4.80 4.15 -15.72
N GLY A 35 -5.55 3.50 -16.62
CA GLY A 35 -6.79 2.79 -16.29
C GLY A 35 -7.81 3.68 -15.58
N ASP A 36 -8.37 3.18 -14.48
CA ASP A 36 -9.36 3.87 -13.63
C ASP A 36 -8.94 5.28 -13.18
N GLN A 37 -7.63 5.60 -13.18
CA GLN A 37 -7.14 6.92 -12.82
C GLN A 37 -7.64 8.03 -13.77
N TRP A 38 -8.03 7.69 -15.00
CA TRP A 38 -8.65 8.64 -15.93
C TRP A 38 -10.01 9.15 -15.43
N ASP A 39 -10.77 8.33 -14.69
CA ASP A 39 -12.06 8.71 -14.11
C ASP A 39 -11.92 9.72 -12.95
N PHE A 40 -10.69 10.03 -12.56
CA PHE A 40 -10.40 11.04 -11.55
C PHE A 40 -10.42 12.47 -12.10
N ILE A 41 -10.26 12.66 -13.42
CA ILE A 41 -10.18 13.98 -14.06
C ILE A 41 -11.38 14.87 -13.71
N PRO A 42 -12.65 14.42 -13.81
CA PRO A 42 -13.79 15.26 -13.49
C PRO A 42 -13.76 15.78 -12.05
N LEU A 43 -13.27 14.99 -11.09
CA LEU A 43 -13.12 15.44 -9.71
C LEU A 43 -12.07 16.54 -9.59
N ILE A 44 -10.95 16.39 -10.29
CA ILE A 44 -9.90 17.41 -10.34
C ILE A 44 -10.45 18.70 -10.96
N GLU A 45 -11.11 18.62 -12.12
CA GLU A 45 -11.70 19.76 -12.81
C GLU A 45 -12.66 20.53 -11.90
N LYS A 46 -13.63 19.85 -11.28
CA LYS A 46 -14.58 20.44 -10.32
C LYS A 46 -13.89 21.14 -9.16
N SER A 47 -12.73 20.61 -8.70
CA SER A 47 -11.94 21.24 -7.65
C SER A 47 -11.27 22.55 -8.08
N TYR A 48 -10.94 22.73 -9.37
CA TYR A 48 -10.36 23.95 -9.91
C TYR A 48 -11.42 25.02 -10.17
N ILE A 49 -12.60 24.64 -10.67
CA ILE A 49 -13.68 25.58 -11.02
C ILE A 49 -14.62 25.91 -9.85
N GLY A 50 -14.40 25.30 -8.68
CA GLY A 50 -15.16 25.60 -7.47
C GLY A 50 -16.55 24.97 -7.40
N THR A 51 -16.80 23.90 -8.16
CA THR A 51 -18.09 23.18 -8.20
C THR A 51 -18.06 21.84 -7.46
N LEU A 52 -16.99 21.59 -6.70
CA LEU A 52 -16.79 20.34 -5.96
C LEU A 52 -17.80 20.20 -4.82
N THR A 53 -18.49 19.07 -4.78
CA THR A 53 -19.46 18.74 -3.72
C THR A 53 -19.04 17.47 -2.98
N PHE A 54 -19.62 17.24 -1.79
CA PHE A 54 -19.44 15.97 -1.08
C PHE A 54 -19.93 14.76 -1.91
N GLY A 55 -20.98 14.97 -2.71
CA GLY A 55 -21.54 13.95 -3.59
C GLY A 55 -20.53 13.41 -4.59
N ASP A 56 -19.58 14.23 -5.04
CA ASP A 56 -18.52 13.81 -5.97
C ASP A 56 -17.53 12.83 -5.34
N PHE A 57 -17.27 12.96 -4.04
CA PHE A 57 -16.45 11.99 -3.30
C PHE A 57 -17.19 10.68 -3.03
N TRP A 58 -18.50 10.76 -2.75
CA TRP A 58 -19.36 9.60 -2.45
C TRP A 58 -19.93 8.90 -3.69
N ALA A 59 -19.70 9.46 -4.89
CA ALA A 59 -20.17 8.89 -6.14
C ALA A 59 -19.64 7.46 -6.35
N GLN A 60 -20.49 6.57 -6.87
CA GLN A 60 -20.09 5.21 -7.17
C GLN A 60 -19.07 5.19 -8.31
N HIS A 61 -18.04 4.37 -8.19
CA HIS A 61 -17.11 4.05 -9.26
C HIS A 61 -16.92 2.54 -9.24
N ASN A 62 -17.30 1.89 -10.34
CA ASN A 62 -17.49 0.44 -10.41
C ASN A 62 -18.34 -0.07 -9.22
N GLU A 63 -17.85 -1.03 -8.45
CA GLU A 63 -18.58 -1.66 -7.33
C GLU A 63 -18.38 -0.96 -5.99
N HIS A 64 -17.68 0.18 -5.93
CA HIS A 64 -17.23 0.78 -4.69
C HIS A 64 -17.41 2.31 -4.63
N ARG A 65 -17.28 2.86 -3.43
CA ARG A 65 -17.35 4.32 -3.15
C ARG A 65 -16.02 4.76 -2.53
N PRO A 66 -14.99 5.08 -3.33
CA PRO A 66 -13.63 5.31 -2.86
C PRO A 66 -13.43 6.73 -2.29
N ILE A 67 -14.12 7.06 -1.20
CA ILE A 67 -14.07 8.41 -0.59
C ILE A 67 -12.65 8.76 -0.13
N PHE A 68 -12.04 7.93 0.72
CA PHE A 68 -10.70 8.18 1.26
C PHE A 68 -9.62 8.20 0.16
N PRO A 69 -9.58 7.23 -0.80
CA PRO A 69 -8.67 7.32 -1.93
C PRO A 69 -8.83 8.63 -2.71
N ARG A 70 -10.07 9.03 -3.06
CA ARG A 70 -10.32 10.28 -3.80
C ARG A 70 -9.86 11.52 -3.03
N LEU A 71 -10.07 11.57 -1.71
CA LEU A 71 -9.60 12.68 -0.88
C LEU A 71 -8.08 12.80 -0.91
N ILE A 72 -7.37 11.68 -0.73
CA ILE A 72 -5.91 11.67 -0.73
C ILE A 72 -5.37 12.02 -2.11
N MET A 73 -5.89 11.41 -3.17
CA MET A 73 -5.49 11.69 -4.54
C MET A 73 -5.76 13.15 -4.93
N LEU A 74 -6.87 13.75 -4.45
CA LEU A 74 -7.18 15.15 -4.74
C LEU A 74 -6.22 16.08 -4.02
N ALA A 75 -5.89 15.78 -2.76
CA ALA A 75 -4.87 16.52 -2.03
C ALA A 75 -3.51 16.45 -2.75
N LEU A 76 -3.10 15.26 -3.18
CA LEU A 76 -1.87 15.07 -3.95
C LEU A 76 -1.91 15.82 -5.28
N SER A 77 -3.02 15.78 -6.01
CA SER A 77 -3.14 16.44 -7.30
C SER A 77 -3.05 17.97 -7.18
N ARG A 78 -3.67 18.54 -6.13
CA ARG A 78 -3.59 19.97 -5.82
C ARG A 78 -2.19 20.41 -5.40
N LEU A 79 -1.50 19.62 -4.58
CA LEU A 79 -0.17 19.95 -4.07
C LEU A 79 0.94 19.78 -5.11
N SER A 80 0.80 18.80 -6.02
CA SER A 80 1.87 18.41 -6.95
C SER A 80 1.61 18.80 -8.41
N ARG A 81 0.51 19.50 -8.70
CA ARG A 81 0.00 19.72 -10.06
C ARG A 81 -0.25 18.39 -10.79
N TRP A 82 -0.84 17.45 -10.06
CA TRP A 82 -1.16 16.09 -10.47
C TRP A 82 0.03 15.32 -11.05
N ASN A 83 1.11 15.27 -10.28
CA ASN A 83 2.25 14.43 -10.57
C ASN A 83 2.06 13.04 -9.93
N ILE A 84 1.92 12.02 -10.77
CA ILE A 84 1.59 10.64 -10.38
C ILE A 84 2.70 10.02 -9.52
N PHE A 85 3.93 10.50 -9.64
CA PHE A 85 5.05 10.07 -8.80
C PHE A 85 4.68 10.03 -7.31
N TYR A 86 3.98 11.05 -6.82
CA TYR A 86 3.59 11.12 -5.41
C TYR A 86 2.53 10.08 -5.03
N GLU A 87 1.63 9.73 -5.94
CA GLU A 87 0.65 8.66 -5.73
C GLU A 87 1.35 7.30 -5.61
N LEU A 88 2.37 7.05 -6.46
CA LEU A 88 3.17 5.81 -6.38
C LEU A 88 3.94 5.71 -5.06
N TRP A 89 4.48 6.83 -4.54
CA TRP A 89 5.11 6.84 -3.22
C TRP A 89 4.15 6.55 -2.09
N VAL A 90 2.91 7.06 -2.17
CA VAL A 90 1.89 6.72 -1.17
C VAL A 90 1.58 5.21 -1.23
N ASN A 91 1.52 4.58 -2.40
CA ASN A 91 1.39 3.12 -2.51
C ASN A 91 2.53 2.39 -1.79
N ILE A 92 3.77 2.81 -1.99
CA ILE A 92 4.96 2.23 -1.32
C ILE A 92 4.87 2.40 0.20
N ILE A 93 4.48 3.58 0.69
CA ILE A 93 4.35 3.87 2.12
C ILE A 93 3.25 3.01 2.75
N LEU A 94 2.10 2.88 2.08
CA LEU A 94 1.00 2.02 2.55
C LEU A 94 1.41 0.55 2.59
N ALA A 95 2.11 0.07 1.56
CA ALA A 95 2.65 -1.29 1.54
C ALA A 95 3.65 -1.56 2.66
N LEU A 96 4.51 -0.58 2.99
CA LEU A 96 5.41 -0.67 4.13
C LEU A 96 4.65 -0.74 5.46
N ALA A 97 3.55 0.03 5.59
CA ALA A 97 2.68 -0.06 6.75
C ALA A 97 2.00 -1.44 6.86
N ILE A 98 1.50 -1.98 5.76
CA ILE A 98 0.91 -3.33 5.68
C ILE A 98 1.96 -4.38 6.09
N PHE A 99 3.17 -4.32 5.54
CA PHE A 99 4.28 -5.21 5.87
C PHE A 99 4.57 -5.22 7.38
N LYS A 100 4.65 -4.03 7.97
CA LYS A 100 4.88 -3.86 9.41
C LYS A 100 3.75 -4.51 10.22
N VAL A 101 2.49 -4.20 9.90
CA VAL A 101 1.32 -4.72 10.64
C VAL A 101 1.20 -6.24 10.52
N LEU A 102 1.32 -6.78 9.31
CA LEU A 102 1.27 -8.24 9.09
C LEU A 102 2.39 -8.98 9.80
N THR A 103 3.61 -8.43 9.78
CA THR A 103 4.75 -9.02 10.48
C THR A 103 4.51 -9.02 12.00
N MET A 104 3.95 -7.93 12.56
CA MET A 104 3.57 -7.87 13.98
C MET A 104 2.50 -8.92 14.34
N LEU A 105 1.47 -9.08 13.51
CA LEU A 105 0.41 -10.05 13.72
C LEU A 105 0.93 -11.49 13.70
N ILE A 106 1.70 -11.85 12.66
CA ILE A 106 2.23 -13.21 12.52
C ILE A 106 3.25 -13.52 13.61
N TYR A 107 4.08 -12.54 13.98
CA TYR A 107 4.98 -12.69 15.12
C TYR A 107 4.24 -12.98 16.43
N LYS A 108 3.13 -12.27 16.70
CA LYS A 108 2.28 -12.52 17.87
C LYS A 108 1.69 -13.94 17.84
N THR A 109 1.17 -14.37 16.69
CA THR A 109 0.63 -15.73 16.51
C THR A 109 1.68 -16.81 16.73
N PHE A 110 2.89 -16.64 16.16
CA PHE A 110 3.98 -17.60 16.33
C PHE A 110 4.45 -17.68 17.78
N LYS A 111 4.53 -16.54 18.48
CA LYS A 111 4.84 -16.49 19.91
C LYS A 111 3.81 -17.25 20.74
N CYS A 112 2.52 -17.08 20.48
CA CYS A 112 1.44 -17.83 21.15
C CYS A 112 1.53 -19.34 20.87
N ALA A 113 1.86 -19.73 19.64
CA ALA A 113 2.04 -21.12 19.22
C ALA A 113 3.40 -21.73 19.62
N LYS A 114 4.28 -20.97 20.30
CA LYS A 114 5.66 -21.37 20.65
C LYS A 114 6.51 -21.78 19.43
N ILE A 115 6.23 -21.22 18.26
CA ILE A 115 6.99 -21.42 17.02
C ILE A 115 8.11 -20.39 16.96
N ASN A 116 9.37 -20.83 16.91
CA ASN A 116 10.54 -19.95 16.77
C ASN A 116 11.10 -20.00 15.34
N ASN A 117 10.37 -19.43 14.38
CA ASN A 117 10.78 -19.35 12.98
C ASN A 117 10.72 -17.89 12.53
N PHE A 118 11.83 -17.35 12.00
CA PHE A 118 11.93 -15.98 11.48
C PHE A 118 11.86 -15.89 9.95
N TRP A 119 11.81 -17.04 9.25
CA TRP A 119 11.72 -17.09 7.79
C TRP A 119 10.41 -16.55 7.22
N PHE A 120 9.38 -16.37 8.05
CA PHE A 120 8.14 -15.76 7.60
C PHE A 120 8.33 -14.28 7.20
N ILE A 121 9.28 -13.55 7.79
CA ILE A 121 9.51 -12.12 7.50
C ILE A 121 9.95 -11.90 6.04
N PRO A 122 10.99 -12.57 5.51
CA PRO A 122 11.36 -12.43 4.11
C PRO A 122 10.27 -12.94 3.16
N VAL A 123 9.51 -13.97 3.55
CA VAL A 123 8.36 -14.44 2.75
C VAL A 123 7.31 -13.35 2.61
N ILE A 124 6.89 -12.70 3.71
CA ILE A 124 5.95 -11.56 3.66
C ILE A 124 6.53 -10.41 2.83
N SER A 125 7.83 -10.12 2.97
CA SER A 125 8.48 -9.07 2.18
C SER A 125 8.37 -9.32 0.67
N VAL A 126 8.71 -10.54 0.22
CA VAL A 126 8.59 -10.94 -1.18
C VAL A 126 7.13 -10.89 -1.65
N MET A 127 6.19 -11.36 -0.83
CA MET A 127 4.77 -11.35 -1.20
C MET A 127 4.22 -9.94 -1.38
N ILE A 128 4.59 -9.00 -0.49
CA ILE A 128 4.10 -7.62 -0.54
C ILE A 128 4.84 -6.86 -1.63
N PHE A 129 6.17 -6.79 -1.60
CA PHE A 129 6.96 -5.93 -2.47
C PHE A 129 7.35 -6.60 -3.80
N SER A 130 6.61 -7.62 -4.22
CA SER A 130 6.94 -8.39 -5.43
C SER A 130 6.93 -7.50 -6.68
N PRO A 131 8.03 -7.45 -7.46
CA PRO A 131 8.05 -6.79 -8.77
C PRO A 131 7.13 -7.46 -9.80
N ASN A 132 6.65 -8.69 -9.55
CA ASN A 132 5.74 -9.40 -10.44
C ASN A 132 4.39 -8.66 -10.62
N GLN A 133 4.04 -7.77 -9.68
CA GLN A 133 2.85 -6.92 -9.74
C GLN A 133 3.17 -5.51 -10.28
N SER A 134 4.11 -5.40 -11.21
CA SER A 134 4.64 -4.11 -11.71
C SER A 134 3.55 -3.18 -12.24
N SER A 135 2.53 -3.71 -12.91
CA SER A 135 1.37 -2.93 -13.38
C SER A 135 0.62 -2.26 -12.24
N ASN A 136 0.47 -2.93 -11.10
CA ASN A 136 -0.15 -2.34 -9.92
C ASN A 136 0.77 -1.29 -9.27
N TRP A 137 2.08 -1.57 -9.22
CA TRP A 137 3.04 -0.64 -8.63
C TRP A 137 3.19 0.67 -9.40
N LEU A 138 2.97 0.65 -10.71
CA LEU A 138 3.07 1.83 -11.58
C LEU A 138 1.73 2.54 -11.79
N ALA A 139 0.65 2.08 -11.16
CA ALA A 139 -0.67 2.70 -11.23
C ALA A 139 -0.99 3.46 -9.93
N GLY A 140 -1.12 4.79 -10.01
CA GLY A 140 -1.44 5.65 -8.85
C GLY A 140 -2.75 5.27 -8.15
N TRP A 141 -3.74 4.85 -8.94
CA TRP A 141 -5.06 4.41 -8.46
C TRP A 141 -5.02 3.25 -7.46
N GLN A 142 -3.97 2.42 -7.47
CA GLN A 142 -3.87 1.24 -6.59
C GLN A 142 -3.83 1.57 -5.09
N MET A 143 -3.67 2.84 -4.75
CA MET A 143 -3.78 3.35 -3.38
C MET A 143 -5.03 2.85 -2.67
N GLN A 144 -6.16 2.75 -3.39
CA GLN A 144 -7.39 2.24 -2.79
C GLN A 144 -7.29 0.81 -2.30
N ILE A 145 -6.58 -0.05 -3.03
CA ILE A 145 -6.40 -1.46 -2.66
C ILE A 145 -5.52 -1.53 -1.42
N PHE A 146 -4.41 -0.79 -1.41
CA PHE A 146 -3.53 -0.75 -0.24
C PHE A 146 -4.22 -0.17 1.00
N LEU A 147 -5.04 0.87 0.86
CA LEU A 147 -5.84 1.41 1.96
C LEU A 147 -6.83 0.38 2.52
N ASN A 148 -7.53 -0.34 1.64
CA ASN A 148 -8.46 -1.39 2.06
C ASN A 148 -7.73 -2.51 2.81
N ILE A 149 -6.60 -2.99 2.30
CA ILE A 149 -5.80 -4.02 2.96
C ILE A 149 -5.30 -3.52 4.31
N LEU A 150 -4.77 -2.29 4.37
CA LEU A 150 -4.28 -1.69 5.61
C LEU A 150 -5.38 -1.57 6.66
N ALA A 151 -6.59 -1.16 6.25
CA ALA A 151 -7.75 -1.08 7.13
C ALA A 151 -8.14 -2.46 7.69
N ILE A 152 -8.14 -3.51 6.86
CA ILE A 152 -8.45 -4.88 7.29
C ILE A 152 -7.41 -5.37 8.29
N VAL A 153 -6.11 -5.32 7.96
CA VAL A 153 -5.06 -5.83 8.87
C VAL A 153 -4.96 -4.99 10.13
N GLY A 154 -5.19 -3.68 10.04
CA GLY A 154 -5.28 -2.77 11.17
C GLY A 154 -6.47 -3.12 12.08
N GLY A 155 -7.64 -3.36 11.52
CA GLY A 155 -8.83 -3.81 12.25
C GLY A 155 -8.60 -5.12 12.98
N ILE A 156 -8.02 -6.12 12.31
CA ILE A 156 -7.64 -7.40 12.93
C ILE A 156 -6.67 -7.17 14.10
N LYS A 157 -5.66 -6.30 13.92
CA LYS A 157 -4.72 -5.97 14.98
C LYS A 157 -5.43 -5.37 16.21
N LEU A 158 -6.27 -4.36 15.99
CA LEU A 158 -7.03 -3.70 17.06
C LEU A 158 -7.94 -4.69 17.80
N LEU A 159 -8.68 -5.52 17.06
CA LEU A 159 -9.56 -6.54 17.64
C LEU A 159 -8.78 -7.62 18.41
N SER A 160 -7.58 -7.99 17.95
CA SER A 160 -6.72 -8.95 18.66
C SER A 160 -6.14 -8.43 19.97
N GLU A 161 -6.18 -7.11 20.18
CA GLU A 161 -5.69 -6.42 21.37
C GLU A 161 -6.82 -6.04 22.32
N ALA A 162 -8.05 -5.90 21.80
CA ALA A 162 -9.26 -5.74 22.60
C ALA A 162 -9.49 -7.01 23.43
N ARG A 163 -9.07 -7.00 24.70
CA ARG A 163 -9.57 -7.97 25.69
C ARG A 163 -11.07 -7.78 25.79
N ILE A 164 -11.83 -8.83 25.49
CA ILE A 164 -13.21 -8.96 25.98
C ILE A 164 -13.10 -8.90 27.50
N LYS A 165 -13.55 -7.79 28.10
CA LYS A 165 -13.70 -7.67 29.54
C LYS A 165 -14.92 -8.46 29.98
#